data_AF-A0A257MXQ3-F1
#
_entry.id   AF-A0A257MXQ3-F1
#
_cell.length_a   1.000
_cell.length_b   1.000
_cell.length_c   1.000
_cell.angle_alpha   90.00
_cell.angle_beta   90.00
_cell.angle_gamma   90.00
#
_symmetry.space_group_name_H-M   'P 1'
#
loop_
_entity.id
_entity.type
_entity.pdbx_description
1 polymer ?
#
loop_
_entity_poly.entity_id
_entity_poly.type
_entity_poly.pdbx_seq_one_letter_code
_entity_poly.pdbx_strand_id
1 'polypeptide(L)'
;MQKTKLAAIEAEWHTVEPPAAFTVIGIPDQETMETHYAVKIPWVLGLIGTRSIDEPITGLSEILEKNRLRIREGIKAYSLLQQLRAGSKDANVRAEFDRYKQDLGYGLLLKRYTEKVVDATDQQIELAAQYSIPRVVPLFWTFRIMVACGFIMLGIFIFAVIASSIRKCRQNWLLRASLYMMPLPWIASEMGWFVAEFGRQPWTIAEILPTFLSTSTLTELDIYLSLAGYIGLYTIFLIIEMFLMLKFIKLGPSSLHKGRYHFEIATGASL
;
A
#
# COMPACT_ATOMS: atom_id res chain seq x y z
N MET A 1 14.25 -2.51 3.42
CA MET A 1 13.02 -2.39 2.62
C MET A 1 12.38 -3.76 2.47
N GLN A 2 11.04 -3.83 2.44
CA GLN A 2 10.30 -5.09 2.27
C GLN A 2 10.39 -5.54 0.81
N LYS A 3 11.30 -6.47 0.50
CA LYS A 3 11.57 -6.94 -0.88
C LYS A 3 10.31 -7.48 -1.58
N THR A 4 9.44 -8.17 -0.84
CA THR A 4 8.16 -8.69 -1.33
C THR A 4 7.25 -7.60 -1.89
N LYS A 5 7.20 -6.43 -1.24
CA LYS A 5 6.38 -5.31 -1.70
C LYS A 5 6.89 -4.85 -3.06
N LEU A 6 8.18 -4.55 -3.16
CA LEU A 6 8.80 -4.07 -4.40
C LEU A 6 8.58 -5.06 -5.57
N ALA A 7 8.79 -6.35 -5.34
CA ALA A 7 8.54 -7.38 -6.36
C ALA A 7 7.05 -7.44 -6.77
N ALA A 8 6.13 -7.27 -5.82
CA ALA A 8 4.68 -7.29 -6.08
C ALA A 8 4.17 -6.04 -6.81
N ILE A 9 4.67 -4.83 -6.52
CA ILE A 9 4.23 -3.63 -7.27
C ILE A 9 4.71 -3.63 -8.74
N GLU A 10 5.81 -4.31 -9.03
CA GLU A 10 6.33 -4.44 -10.39
C GLU A 10 5.85 -5.69 -11.13
N ALA A 11 5.22 -6.62 -10.41
CA ALA A 11 4.92 -7.97 -10.90
C ALA A 11 6.17 -8.67 -11.47
N GLU A 12 7.29 -8.59 -10.72
CA GLU A 12 8.51 -9.33 -11.03
C GLU A 12 8.47 -10.69 -10.32
N TRP A 13 8.13 -11.72 -11.12
CA TRP A 13 7.96 -13.08 -10.65
C TRP A 13 9.28 -13.78 -10.37
N HIS A 14 10.28 -13.55 -11.22
CA HIS A 14 11.62 -14.10 -11.10
C HIS A 14 12.65 -13.00 -10.86
N THR A 15 13.80 -13.37 -10.29
CA THR A 15 14.88 -12.42 -10.05
C THR A 15 15.38 -11.82 -11.36
N VAL A 16 15.44 -10.49 -11.40
CA VAL A 16 15.89 -9.75 -12.58
C VAL A 16 17.30 -9.23 -12.34
N GLU A 17 18.20 -9.59 -13.23
CA GLU A 17 19.56 -9.06 -13.26
C GLU A 17 19.58 -7.59 -13.69
N PRO A 18 20.52 -6.78 -13.17
CA PRO A 18 20.65 -5.40 -13.60
C PRO A 18 21.04 -5.30 -15.09
N PRO A 19 20.55 -4.29 -15.83
CA PRO A 19 19.69 -3.20 -15.39
C PRO A 19 18.20 -3.58 -15.36
N ALA A 20 17.57 -3.48 -14.19
CA ALA A 20 16.17 -3.84 -14.00
C ALA A 20 15.22 -2.86 -14.72
N ALA A 21 14.26 -3.42 -15.46
CA ALA A 21 13.28 -2.65 -16.22
C ALA A 21 12.00 -2.40 -15.43
N PHE A 22 11.45 -1.19 -15.55
CA PHE A 22 10.18 -0.77 -14.95
C PHE A 22 9.02 -1.20 -15.83
N THR A 23 8.05 -1.93 -15.28
CA THR A 23 6.88 -2.36 -16.07
C THR A 23 5.84 -1.24 -16.09
N VAL A 24 5.59 -0.60 -17.22
CA VAL A 24 4.63 0.52 -17.32
C VAL A 24 3.19 0.02 -17.28
N ILE A 25 2.90 -0.99 -18.11
CA ILE A 25 1.60 -1.65 -18.19
C ILE A 25 1.84 -3.15 -18.41
N GLY A 26 0.89 -3.95 -17.95
CA GLY A 26 0.91 -5.40 -18.05
C GLY A 26 -0.31 -5.99 -17.33
N ILE A 27 -0.57 -7.28 -17.56
CA ILE A 27 -1.62 -8.03 -16.88
C ILE A 27 -0.91 -9.10 -16.05
N PRO A 28 -0.74 -8.89 -14.73
CA PRO A 28 -0.11 -9.87 -13.87
C PRO A 28 -1.04 -11.06 -13.66
N ASP A 29 -0.49 -12.27 -13.77
CA ASP A 29 -1.17 -13.51 -13.44
C ASP A 29 -0.37 -14.24 -12.35
N GLN A 30 -0.98 -14.34 -11.17
CA GLN A 30 -0.35 -14.93 -9.98
C GLN A 30 -0.41 -16.45 -9.98
N GLU A 31 -1.32 -17.06 -10.76
CA GLU A 31 -1.41 -18.52 -10.86
C GLU A 31 -0.30 -19.06 -11.75
N THR A 32 -0.05 -18.41 -12.88
CA THR A 32 1.01 -18.76 -13.82
C THR A 32 2.37 -18.15 -13.46
N MET A 33 2.40 -17.20 -12.52
CA MET A 33 3.61 -16.42 -12.17
C MET A 33 4.21 -15.71 -13.38
N GLU A 34 3.37 -15.15 -14.24
CA GLU A 34 3.78 -14.42 -15.44
C GLU A 34 3.05 -13.08 -15.56
N THR A 35 3.66 -12.11 -16.26
CA THR A 35 3.02 -10.83 -16.58
C THR A 35 2.82 -10.75 -18.08
N HIS A 36 1.58 -10.90 -18.53
CA HIS A 36 1.23 -10.85 -19.94
C HIS A 36 1.18 -9.40 -20.45
N TYR A 37 1.47 -9.22 -21.74
CA TYR A 37 1.41 -7.92 -22.44
C TYR A 37 2.22 -6.81 -21.77
N ALA A 38 3.35 -7.16 -21.13
CA ALA A 38 4.18 -6.23 -20.39
C ALA A 38 4.91 -5.25 -21.33
N VAL A 39 4.74 -3.95 -21.10
CA VAL A 39 5.57 -2.91 -21.72
C VAL A 39 6.56 -2.43 -20.66
N LYS A 40 7.86 -2.65 -20.89
CA LYS A 40 8.92 -2.31 -19.94
C LYS A 40 9.79 -1.14 -20.42
N ILE A 41 10.19 -0.26 -19.50
CA ILE A 41 11.20 0.78 -19.72
C ILE A 41 12.48 0.37 -18.97
N PRO A 42 13.63 0.20 -19.65
CA PRO A 42 14.84 -0.30 -19.01
C PRO A 42 15.41 0.73 -18.00
N TRP A 43 16.22 0.25 -17.04
CA TRP A 43 16.98 1.05 -16.05
C TRP A 43 16.19 1.79 -14.96
N VAL A 44 14.93 2.13 -15.21
CA VAL A 44 14.13 2.98 -14.29
C VAL A 44 13.89 2.28 -12.96
N LEU A 45 13.73 0.95 -12.94
CA LEU A 45 13.35 0.23 -11.74
C LEU A 45 14.48 0.13 -10.72
N GLY A 46 15.73 -0.07 -11.14
CA GLY A 46 16.88 -0.08 -10.23
C GLY A 46 17.02 1.25 -9.46
N LEU A 47 16.84 2.37 -10.16
CA LEU A 47 16.92 3.71 -9.55
C LEU A 47 15.80 3.95 -8.52
N ILE A 48 14.58 3.48 -8.79
CA ILE A 48 13.43 3.67 -7.89
C ILE A 48 13.45 2.67 -6.72
N GLY A 49 13.74 1.40 -7.00
CA GLY A 49 13.60 0.29 -6.06
C GLY A 49 14.81 0.07 -5.17
N THR A 50 16.01 0.00 -5.75
CA THR A 50 17.27 -0.28 -5.02
C THR A 50 18.12 0.97 -4.83
N ARG A 51 17.80 2.07 -5.53
CA ARG A 51 18.68 3.26 -5.65
C ARG A 51 20.04 2.91 -6.24
N SER A 52 20.10 1.85 -7.03
CA SER A 52 21.30 1.29 -7.64
C SER A 52 21.00 0.83 -9.06
N ILE A 53 22.01 0.90 -9.93
CA ILE A 53 21.93 0.39 -11.29
C ILE A 53 22.46 -1.05 -11.42
N ASP A 54 23.08 -1.56 -10.34
CA ASP A 54 23.84 -2.83 -10.34
C ASP A 54 23.34 -3.84 -9.30
N GLU A 55 22.30 -3.52 -8.52
CA GLU A 55 21.72 -4.48 -7.56
C GLU A 55 20.58 -5.29 -8.19
N PRO A 56 20.60 -6.64 -8.08
CA PRO A 56 19.53 -7.48 -8.58
C PRO A 56 18.27 -7.33 -7.74
N ILE A 57 17.11 -7.43 -8.40
CA ILE A 57 15.81 -7.36 -7.73
C ILE A 57 15.29 -8.79 -7.55
N THR A 58 15.18 -9.24 -6.30
CA THR A 58 14.69 -10.57 -5.96
C THR A 58 13.24 -10.74 -6.39
N GLY A 59 12.95 -11.79 -7.16
CA GLY A 59 11.61 -12.12 -7.63
C GLY A 59 10.70 -12.73 -6.56
N LEU A 60 9.41 -12.78 -6.87
CA LEU A 60 8.41 -13.38 -5.98
C LEU A 60 8.60 -14.89 -5.78
N SER A 61 9.07 -15.63 -6.79
CA SER A 61 9.31 -17.07 -6.68
C SER A 61 10.42 -17.39 -5.67
N GLU A 62 11.54 -16.66 -5.70
CA GLU A 62 12.66 -16.86 -4.77
C GLU A 62 12.28 -16.40 -3.35
N ILE A 63 11.47 -15.35 -3.24
CA ILE A 63 10.90 -14.93 -1.96
C ILE A 63 9.97 -16.02 -1.42
N LEU A 64 9.17 -16.66 -2.26
CA LEU A 64 8.29 -17.75 -1.88
C LEU A 64 9.10 -18.95 -1.34
N GLU A 65 10.16 -19.35 -2.05
CA GLU A 65 11.06 -20.42 -1.58
C GLU A 65 11.69 -20.08 -0.23
N LYS A 66 12.18 -18.85 -0.08
CA LYS A 66 12.73 -18.39 1.20
C LYS A 66 11.68 -18.43 2.30
N ASN A 67 10.45 -18.00 2.01
CA ASN A 67 9.36 -18.00 2.98
C ASN A 67 8.96 -19.43 3.38
N ARG A 68 8.99 -20.41 2.47
CA ARG A 68 8.77 -21.83 2.81
C ARG A 68 9.78 -22.33 3.84
N LEU A 69 11.06 -22.00 3.66
CA LEU A 69 12.12 -22.35 4.61
C LEU A 69 11.88 -21.68 5.97
N ARG A 70 11.57 -20.38 5.97
CA ARG A 70 11.27 -19.62 7.19
C ARG A 70 10.05 -20.16 7.93
N ILE A 71 9.02 -20.64 7.22
CA ILE A 71 7.87 -21.30 7.85
C ILE A 71 8.31 -22.59 8.55
N ARG A 72 9.14 -23.42 7.90
CA ARG A 72 9.67 -24.65 8.52
C ARG A 72 10.53 -24.36 9.76
N GLU A 73 11.35 -23.31 9.72
CA GLU A 73 12.11 -22.84 10.88
C GLU A 73 11.20 -22.25 11.98
N GLY A 74 10.15 -21.54 11.58
CA GLY A 74 9.12 -21.02 12.47
C GLY A 74 8.33 -22.11 13.20
N ILE A 75 8.11 -23.28 12.58
CA ILE A 75 7.52 -24.45 13.26
C ILE A 75 8.42 -24.89 14.43
N LYS A 76 9.74 -24.95 14.22
CA LYS A 76 10.72 -25.30 15.27
C LYS A 76 10.69 -24.25 16.39
N ALA A 77 10.73 -22.97 16.03
CA ALA A 77 10.62 -21.86 17.00
C ALA A 77 9.34 -21.96 17.84
N TYR A 78 8.22 -22.30 17.20
CA TYR A 78 6.93 -22.45 17.87
C TYR A 78 6.91 -23.64 18.85
N SER A 79 7.49 -24.78 18.46
CA SER A 79 7.63 -25.94 19.34
C SER A 79 8.46 -25.61 20.58
N LEU A 80 9.62 -24.96 20.39
CA LEU A 80 10.49 -24.52 21.49
C LEU A 80 9.78 -23.49 22.39
N LEU A 81 9.00 -22.58 21.81
CA LEU A 81 8.19 -21.63 22.57
C LEU A 81 7.14 -22.34 23.45
N GLN A 82 6.52 -23.41 22.95
CA GLN A 82 5.57 -24.20 23.75
C GLN A 82 6.26 -24.89 24.93
N GLN A 83 7.46 -25.44 24.73
CA GLN A 83 8.25 -26.03 25.82
C GLN A 83 8.63 -25.00 26.89
N LEU A 84 9.06 -23.80 26.47
CA LEU A 84 9.36 -22.70 27.38
C LEU A 84 8.10 -22.22 28.13
N ARG A 85 6.95 -22.12 27.45
CA ARG A 85 5.65 -21.79 28.07
C ARG A 85 5.18 -22.85 29.06
N ALA A 86 5.48 -24.12 28.82
CA ALA A 86 5.18 -25.23 29.72
C ALA A 86 6.10 -25.26 30.96
N GLY A 87 7.08 -24.35 31.06
CA GLY A 87 7.94 -24.21 32.22
C GLY A 87 9.30 -24.91 32.11
N SER A 88 9.72 -25.33 30.91
CA SER A 88 11.06 -25.88 30.71
C SER A 88 12.15 -24.86 31.11
N LYS A 89 13.09 -25.31 31.96
CA LYS A 89 14.23 -24.51 32.43
C LYS A 89 15.55 -24.91 31.77
N ASP A 90 15.49 -25.76 30.74
CA ASP A 90 16.68 -26.20 30.02
C ASP A 90 17.32 -25.02 29.27
N ALA A 91 18.62 -24.82 29.49
CA ALA A 91 19.40 -23.80 28.82
C ALA A 91 19.51 -24.06 27.31
N ASN A 92 19.51 -25.32 26.88
CA ASN A 92 19.59 -25.69 25.47
C ASN A 92 18.33 -25.28 24.71
N VAL A 93 17.15 -25.52 25.29
CA VAL A 93 15.86 -25.12 24.70
C VAL A 93 15.80 -23.60 24.50
N ARG A 94 16.30 -22.82 25.47
CA ARG A 94 16.36 -21.37 25.34
C ARG A 94 17.34 -20.92 24.25
N ALA A 95 18.54 -21.52 24.20
CA ALA A 95 19.54 -21.20 23.19
C ALA A 95 19.05 -21.53 21.77
N GLU A 96 18.39 -22.67 21.57
CA GLU A 96 17.79 -23.01 20.28
C GLU A 96 16.62 -22.09 19.94
N PHE A 97 15.78 -21.73 20.90
CA PHE A 97 14.70 -20.77 20.67
C PHE A 97 15.25 -19.42 20.21
N ASP A 98 16.30 -18.91 20.87
CA ASP A 98 16.93 -17.65 20.50
C ASP A 98 17.51 -17.65 19.09
N ARG A 99 17.87 -18.82 18.55
CA ARG A 99 18.34 -18.98 17.17
C ARG A 99 17.21 -18.88 16.14
N TYR A 100 16.04 -19.46 16.44
CA TYR A 100 14.92 -19.54 15.48
C TYR A 100 13.81 -18.50 15.72
N LYS A 101 13.85 -17.74 16.83
CA LYS A 101 12.78 -16.78 17.21
C LYS A 101 12.44 -15.74 16.14
N GLN A 102 13.40 -15.39 15.28
CA GLN A 102 13.20 -14.41 14.19
C GLN A 102 12.18 -14.89 13.14
N ASP A 103 11.98 -16.20 13.02
CA ASP A 103 11.08 -16.82 12.05
C ASP A 103 9.78 -17.32 12.69
N LEU A 104 9.60 -17.07 14.00
CA LEU A 104 8.39 -17.42 14.72
C LEU A 104 7.13 -16.85 14.05
N GLY A 105 7.19 -15.62 13.55
CA GLY A 105 6.07 -14.99 12.85
C GLY A 105 5.63 -15.76 11.60
N TYR A 106 6.57 -16.37 10.87
CA TYR A 106 6.27 -17.24 9.73
C TYR A 106 5.63 -18.56 10.18
N GLY A 107 6.09 -19.13 11.29
CA GLY A 107 5.41 -20.28 11.91
C GLY A 107 3.96 -19.96 12.31
N LEU A 108 3.69 -18.73 12.75
CA LEU A 108 2.34 -18.28 13.10
C LEU A 108 1.39 -18.16 11.90
N LEU A 109 1.87 -18.06 10.66
CA LEU A 109 1.00 -18.07 9.47
C LEU A 109 0.22 -19.38 9.34
N LEU A 110 0.79 -20.50 9.81
CA LEU A 110 0.14 -21.80 9.81
C LEU A 110 -1.11 -21.86 10.67
N LYS A 111 -1.25 -20.97 11.68
CA LYS A 111 -2.45 -20.91 12.52
C LYS A 111 -3.74 -20.57 11.76
N ARG A 112 -3.64 -20.08 10.53
CA ARG A 112 -4.78 -19.89 9.64
C ARG A 112 -5.35 -21.22 9.12
N TYR A 113 -4.52 -22.27 9.05
CA TYR A 113 -4.85 -23.54 8.40
C TYR A 113 -4.85 -24.74 9.36
N THR A 114 -4.13 -24.65 10.48
CA THR A 114 -4.05 -25.71 11.49
C THR A 114 -3.89 -25.12 12.89
N GLU A 115 -4.59 -25.71 13.87
CA GLU A 115 -4.36 -25.40 15.28
C GLU A 115 -3.04 -26.00 15.78
N LYS A 116 -2.63 -27.13 15.20
CA LYS A 116 -1.40 -27.87 15.54
C LYS A 116 -0.28 -27.47 14.58
N VAL A 117 0.37 -26.35 14.87
CA VAL A 117 1.47 -25.80 14.05
C VAL A 117 2.65 -26.79 13.91
N VAL A 118 2.93 -27.58 14.95
CA VAL A 118 4.07 -28.54 14.97
C VAL A 118 3.86 -29.71 14.01
N ASP A 119 2.60 -30.11 13.80
CA ASP A 119 2.23 -31.26 12.96
C ASP A 119 1.71 -30.82 11.58
N ALA A 120 2.09 -29.62 11.13
CA ALA A 120 1.60 -29.07 9.87
C ALA A 120 2.05 -29.93 8.67
N THR A 121 1.12 -30.22 7.76
CA THR A 121 1.43 -30.98 6.54
C THR A 121 2.18 -30.12 5.52
N ASP A 122 2.91 -30.74 4.60
CA ASP A 122 3.59 -30.01 3.51
C ASP A 122 2.60 -29.16 2.68
N GLN A 123 1.37 -29.63 2.50
CA GLN A 123 0.32 -28.86 1.82
C GLN A 123 -0.08 -27.60 2.61
N GLN A 124 -0.18 -27.69 3.94
CA GLN A 124 -0.47 -26.52 4.78
C GLN A 124 0.69 -25.52 4.78
N ILE A 125 1.93 -26.01 4.75
CA ILE A 125 3.13 -25.17 4.61
C ILE A 125 3.10 -24.43 3.27
N GLU A 126 2.71 -25.10 2.18
CA GLU A 126 2.59 -24.48 0.86
C GLU A 126 1.52 -23.39 0.85
N LEU A 127 0.33 -23.65 1.39
CA LEU A 127 -0.74 -22.66 1.51
C LEU A 127 -0.30 -21.44 2.34
N ALA A 128 0.41 -21.65 3.45
CA ALA A 128 0.94 -20.58 4.28
C ALA A 128 2.05 -19.78 3.57
N ALA A 129 2.90 -20.44 2.77
CA ALA A 129 3.91 -19.78 1.97
C ALA A 129 3.26 -18.90 0.88
N GLN A 130 2.28 -19.41 0.16
CA GLN A 130 1.56 -18.61 -0.84
C GLN A 130 0.84 -17.42 -0.20
N TYR A 131 0.24 -17.62 0.97
CA TYR A 131 -0.41 -16.55 1.73
C TYR A 131 0.57 -15.49 2.27
N SER A 132 1.85 -15.81 2.41
CA SER A 132 2.89 -14.86 2.85
C SER A 132 3.16 -13.74 1.84
N ILE A 133 2.70 -13.89 0.59
CA ILE A 133 2.82 -12.90 -0.49
C ILE A 133 1.46 -12.22 -0.69
N PRO A 134 1.39 -10.87 -0.66
CA PRO A 134 0.15 -10.16 -0.93
C PRO A 134 -0.28 -10.34 -2.39
N ARG A 135 -1.57 -10.12 -2.67
CA ARG A 135 -2.06 -10.20 -4.05
C ARG A 135 -1.39 -9.15 -4.94
N VAL A 136 -0.82 -9.60 -6.05
CA VAL A 136 0.01 -8.78 -6.94
C VAL A 136 -0.84 -7.82 -7.77
N VAL A 137 -1.95 -8.29 -8.34
CA VAL A 137 -2.79 -7.51 -9.28
C VAL A 137 -3.27 -6.17 -8.69
N PRO A 138 -3.86 -6.12 -7.47
CA PRO A 138 -4.28 -4.84 -6.90
C PRO A 138 -3.10 -3.90 -6.63
N LEU A 139 -1.97 -4.41 -6.16
CA LEU A 139 -0.78 -3.60 -5.90
C LEU A 139 -0.21 -2.98 -7.17
N PHE A 140 -0.08 -3.81 -8.21
CA PHE A 140 0.42 -3.42 -9.51
C PHE A 140 -0.38 -2.24 -10.09
N TRP A 141 -1.71 -2.34 -10.15
CA TRP A 141 -2.53 -1.30 -10.75
C TRP A 141 -2.64 -0.04 -9.88
N THR A 142 -2.81 -0.19 -8.57
CA THR A 142 -2.87 0.95 -7.65
C THR A 142 -1.59 1.78 -7.70
N PHE A 143 -0.42 1.14 -7.74
CA PHE A 143 0.85 1.82 -7.87
C PHE A 143 0.96 2.62 -9.19
N ARG A 144 0.48 2.05 -10.30
CA ARG A 144 0.48 2.73 -11.61
C ARG A 144 -0.45 3.93 -11.64
N ILE A 145 -1.64 3.81 -11.05
CA ILE A 145 -2.56 4.94 -10.91
C ILE A 145 -1.92 6.05 -10.08
N MET A 146 -1.28 5.71 -8.95
CA MET A 146 -0.56 6.67 -8.11
C MET A 146 0.54 7.40 -8.89
N VAL A 147 1.40 6.65 -9.58
CA VAL A 147 2.51 7.22 -10.37
C VAL A 147 1.99 8.08 -11.52
N ALA A 148 0.95 7.63 -12.24
CA ALA A 148 0.32 8.40 -13.30
C ALA A 148 -0.26 9.73 -12.78
N CYS A 149 -0.97 9.71 -11.65
CA CYS A 149 -1.45 10.93 -11.01
C CYS A 149 -0.28 11.86 -10.66
N GLY A 150 0.80 11.32 -10.09
CA GLY A 150 2.01 12.08 -9.75
C GLY A 150 2.64 12.78 -10.96
N PHE A 151 2.83 12.08 -12.08
CA PHE A 151 3.40 12.66 -13.29
C PHE A 151 2.47 13.68 -13.96
N ILE A 152 1.15 13.44 -13.98
CA ILE A 152 0.18 14.42 -14.48
C ILE A 152 0.25 15.71 -13.65
N MET A 153 0.26 15.59 -12.33
CA MET A 153 0.36 16.74 -11.42
C MET A 153 1.69 17.49 -11.59
N LEU A 154 2.81 16.78 -11.70
CA LEU A 154 4.12 17.37 -11.94
C LEU A 154 4.16 18.12 -13.26
N GLY A 155 3.60 17.55 -14.33
CA GLY A 155 3.50 18.21 -15.63
C GLY A 155 2.73 19.53 -15.54
N ILE A 156 1.52 19.51 -14.97
CA ILE A 156 0.69 20.72 -14.80
C ILE A 156 1.42 21.75 -13.94
N PHE A 157 2.08 21.34 -12.86
CA PHE A 157 2.87 22.22 -12.02
C PHE A 157 4.01 22.90 -12.78
N ILE A 158 4.80 22.15 -13.55
CA ILE A 158 5.89 22.69 -14.38
C ILE A 158 5.35 23.71 -15.39
N PHE A 159 4.25 23.38 -16.10
CA PHE A 159 3.62 24.32 -17.02
C PHE A 159 3.11 25.58 -16.31
N ALA A 160 2.54 25.44 -15.11
CA ALA A 160 2.09 26.58 -14.31
C ALA A 160 3.24 27.49 -13.89
N VAL A 161 4.37 26.91 -13.47
CA VAL A 161 5.58 27.66 -13.12
C VAL A 161 6.13 28.40 -14.35
N ILE A 162 6.30 27.71 -15.47
CA ILE A 162 6.81 28.34 -16.71
C ILE A 162 5.88 29.47 -17.16
N ALA A 163 4.57 29.23 -17.21
CA ALA A 163 3.57 30.23 -17.58
C ALA A 163 3.60 31.44 -16.65
N SER A 164 3.84 31.22 -15.35
CA SER A 164 4.03 32.28 -14.36
C SER A 164 5.29 33.09 -14.60
N SER A 165 6.43 32.42 -14.83
CA SER A 165 7.72 33.05 -15.09
C SER A 165 7.72 33.92 -16.35
N ILE A 166 6.98 33.52 -17.39
CA ILE A 166 6.86 34.30 -18.64
C ILE A 166 5.63 35.23 -18.66
N ARG A 167 4.95 35.41 -17.51
CA ARG A 167 3.74 36.26 -17.34
C ARG A 167 2.57 35.88 -18.26
N LYS A 168 2.47 34.62 -18.68
CA LYS A 168 1.36 34.06 -19.49
C LYS A 168 0.42 33.17 -18.65
N CYS A 169 0.13 33.56 -17.41
CA CYS A 169 -0.64 32.75 -16.45
C CYS A 169 -2.12 32.56 -16.82
N ARG A 170 -2.66 33.33 -17.77
CA ARG A 170 -4.10 33.36 -18.09
C ARG A 170 -4.49 32.46 -19.27
N GLN A 171 -3.72 31.41 -19.54
CA GLN A 171 -4.05 30.45 -20.59
C GLN A 171 -5.24 29.58 -20.16
N ASN A 172 -6.32 29.58 -20.95
CA ASN A 172 -7.57 28.90 -20.61
C ASN A 172 -7.41 27.39 -20.39
N TRP A 173 -6.56 26.71 -21.18
CA TRP A 173 -6.33 25.27 -21.02
C TRP A 173 -5.64 24.95 -19.69
N LEU A 174 -4.65 25.75 -19.30
CA LEU A 174 -3.89 25.57 -18.06
C LEU A 174 -4.76 25.83 -16.83
N LEU A 175 -5.58 26.88 -16.85
CA LEU A 175 -6.53 27.16 -15.78
C LEU A 175 -7.58 26.05 -15.63
N ARG A 176 -8.10 25.52 -16.74
CA ARG A 176 -9.03 24.39 -16.74
C ARG A 176 -8.35 23.10 -16.24
N ALA A 177 -7.12 22.83 -16.69
CA ALA A 177 -6.35 21.67 -16.24
C ALA A 177 -6.09 21.73 -14.73
N SER A 178 -5.67 22.89 -14.20
CA SER A 178 -5.47 23.07 -12.76
C SER A 178 -6.76 22.88 -11.96
N LEU A 179 -7.91 23.29 -12.49
CA LEU A 179 -9.21 23.07 -11.85
C LEU A 179 -9.58 21.58 -11.84
N TYR A 180 -9.46 20.88 -12.98
CA TYR A 180 -9.80 19.46 -13.06
C TYR A 180 -8.78 18.53 -12.39
N MET A 181 -7.59 19.02 -12.08
CA MET A 181 -6.58 18.29 -11.32
C MET A 181 -6.89 18.21 -9.83
N MET A 182 -7.82 19.02 -9.30
CA MET A 182 -8.15 19.02 -7.86
C MET A 182 -8.29 17.63 -7.24
N PRO A 183 -9.02 16.64 -7.79
CA PRO A 183 -9.13 15.30 -7.16
C PRO A 183 -7.85 14.45 -7.22
N LEU A 184 -6.89 14.73 -8.11
CA LEU A 184 -5.72 13.87 -8.35
C LEU A 184 -4.81 13.69 -7.12
N PRO A 185 -4.48 14.72 -6.32
CA PRO A 185 -3.74 14.55 -5.08
C PRO A 185 -4.40 13.58 -4.10
N TRP A 186 -5.72 13.66 -3.92
CA TRP A 186 -6.46 12.74 -3.04
C TRP A 186 -6.39 11.32 -3.55
N ILE A 187 -6.66 11.10 -4.85
CA ILE A 187 -6.55 9.78 -5.47
C ILE A 187 -5.13 9.21 -5.30
N ALA A 188 -4.09 9.99 -5.63
CA ALA A 188 -2.71 9.55 -5.50
C ALA A 188 -2.35 9.19 -4.04
N SER A 189 -2.82 9.98 -3.07
CA SER A 189 -2.61 9.74 -1.65
C SER A 189 -3.26 8.43 -1.18
N GLU A 190 -4.53 8.21 -1.50
CA GLU A 190 -5.26 6.98 -1.14
C GLU A 190 -4.63 5.74 -1.79
N MET A 191 -4.26 5.85 -3.08
CA MET A 191 -3.57 4.77 -3.78
C MET A 191 -2.20 4.47 -3.13
N GLY A 192 -1.45 5.51 -2.71
CA GLY A 192 -0.19 5.36 -1.99
C GLY A 192 -0.34 4.67 -0.63
N TRP A 193 -1.36 5.05 0.14
CA TRP A 193 -1.71 4.36 1.39
C TRP A 193 -2.10 2.90 1.16
N PHE A 194 -2.89 2.62 0.13
CA PHE A 194 -3.24 1.25 -0.22
C PHE A 194 -1.99 0.43 -0.57
N VAL A 195 -1.09 0.93 -1.42
CA VAL A 195 0.18 0.24 -1.74
C VAL A 195 1.03 0.02 -0.48
N ALA A 196 1.06 0.99 0.43
CA ALA A 196 1.82 0.89 1.66
C ALA A 196 1.25 -0.15 2.63
N GLU A 197 -0.05 -0.11 2.88
CA GLU A 197 -0.72 -0.96 3.88
C GLU A 197 -1.05 -2.35 3.32
N PHE A 198 -1.68 -2.42 2.14
CA PHE A 198 -1.99 -3.71 1.51
C PHE A 198 -0.72 -4.45 1.10
N GLY A 199 0.34 -3.74 0.70
CA GLY A 199 1.62 -4.35 0.36
C GLY A 199 2.37 -4.96 1.55
N ARG A 200 1.91 -4.71 2.79
CA ARG A 200 2.43 -5.36 4.00
C ARG A 200 1.63 -6.62 4.37
N GLN A 201 0.45 -6.84 3.79
CA GLN A 201 -0.31 -8.07 4.02
C GLN A 201 0.56 -9.31 3.72
N PRO A 202 0.47 -10.38 4.54
CA PRO A 202 -0.49 -10.62 5.63
C PRO A 202 -0.02 -10.15 7.02
N TRP A 203 0.87 -9.17 7.12
CA TRP A 203 1.51 -8.78 8.38
C TRP A 203 0.93 -7.49 8.98
N THR A 204 0.55 -7.53 10.27
CA THR A 204 0.31 -6.33 11.08
C THR A 204 1.64 -5.72 11.50
N ILE A 205 2.53 -6.56 12.04
CA ILE A 205 3.93 -6.24 12.28
C ILE A 205 4.74 -7.11 11.35
N ALA A 206 5.49 -6.48 10.43
CA ALA A 206 6.22 -7.15 9.37
C ALA A 206 7.04 -8.34 9.92
N GLU A 207 6.85 -9.52 9.33
CA GLU A 207 7.56 -10.77 9.65
C GLU A 207 7.36 -11.32 11.08
N ILE A 208 6.59 -10.63 11.93
CA ILE A 208 6.42 -10.95 13.35
C ILE A 208 4.98 -11.38 13.66
N LEU A 209 3.99 -10.55 13.31
CA LEU A 209 2.61 -10.75 13.71
C LEU A 209 1.67 -10.74 12.49
N PRO A 210 1.06 -11.88 12.13
CA PRO A 210 0.04 -11.96 11.10
C PRO A 210 -1.25 -11.21 11.46
N THR A 211 -1.94 -10.68 10.44
CA THR A 211 -3.15 -9.85 10.61
C THR A 211 -4.31 -10.56 11.27
N PHE A 212 -4.53 -11.83 10.94
CA PHE A 212 -5.61 -12.63 11.52
C PHE A 212 -5.38 -13.01 12.99
N LEU A 213 -4.15 -12.85 13.51
CA LEU A 213 -3.85 -13.04 14.94
C LEU A 213 -3.88 -11.72 15.73
N SER A 214 -3.93 -10.57 15.05
CA SER A 214 -3.98 -9.25 15.70
C SER A 214 -5.40 -8.71 15.91
N THR A 215 -6.43 -9.49 15.58
CA THR A 215 -7.83 -9.09 15.76
C THR A 215 -8.34 -9.43 17.15
N SER A 216 -9.19 -8.58 17.71
CA SER A 216 -9.90 -8.87 18.96
C SER A 216 -10.97 -9.95 18.76
N THR A 217 -11.28 -10.68 19.83
CA THR A 217 -12.39 -11.65 19.86
C THR A 217 -13.72 -10.93 20.03
N LEU A 218 -14.33 -10.50 18.93
CA LEU A 218 -15.62 -9.80 18.88
C LEU A 218 -16.63 -10.58 18.03
N THR A 219 -17.91 -10.31 18.24
CA THR A 219 -18.95 -10.87 17.38
C THR A 219 -19.00 -10.14 16.04
N GLU A 220 -19.42 -10.83 14.98
CA GLU A 220 -19.59 -10.21 13.66
C GLU A 220 -20.59 -9.03 13.69
N LEU A 221 -21.65 -9.15 14.51
CA LEU A 221 -22.67 -8.12 14.65
C LEU A 221 -22.10 -6.82 15.22
N ASP A 222 -21.24 -6.89 16.24
CA ASP A 222 -20.61 -5.70 16.82
C ASP A 222 -19.75 -4.95 15.79
N ILE A 223 -19.05 -5.71 14.93
CA ILE A 223 -18.23 -5.17 13.85
C ILE A 223 -19.11 -4.47 12.81
N TYR A 224 -20.17 -5.13 12.33
CA TYR A 224 -21.05 -4.54 11.32
C TYR A 224 -21.80 -3.31 11.85
N LEU A 225 -22.28 -3.37 13.10
CA LEU A 225 -22.99 -2.26 13.72
C LEU A 225 -22.09 -1.03 13.90
N SER A 226 -20.89 -1.22 14.44
CA SER A 226 -19.93 -0.13 14.61
C SER A 226 -19.46 0.44 13.27
N LEU A 227 -19.15 -0.42 12.29
CA LEU A 227 -18.76 0.00 10.95
C LEU A 227 -19.88 0.80 10.26
N ALA A 228 -21.13 0.35 10.34
CA ALA A 228 -22.28 1.08 9.82
C ALA A 228 -22.44 2.45 10.50
N GLY A 229 -22.24 2.51 11.82
CA GLY A 229 -22.24 3.76 12.58
C GLY A 229 -21.18 4.75 12.08
N TYR A 230 -19.93 4.30 11.92
CA TYR A 230 -18.85 5.14 11.41
C TYR A 230 -19.08 5.60 9.96
N ILE A 231 -19.50 4.69 9.07
CA ILE A 231 -19.80 5.02 7.67
C ILE A 231 -20.92 6.06 7.60
N GLY A 232 -22.01 5.84 8.35
CA GLY A 232 -23.14 6.77 8.37
C GLY A 232 -22.73 8.16 8.86
N LEU A 233 -22.02 8.24 9.99
CA LEU A 233 -21.56 9.50 10.56
C LEU A 233 -20.60 10.24 9.63
N TYR A 234 -19.58 9.55 9.11
CA TYR A 234 -18.59 10.16 8.22
C TYR A 234 -19.20 10.61 6.90
N THR A 235 -20.19 9.89 6.38
CA THR A 235 -20.93 10.30 5.18
C THR A 235 -21.72 11.59 5.42
N ILE A 236 -22.40 11.71 6.56
CA ILE A 236 -23.12 12.95 6.93
C ILE A 236 -22.14 14.13 7.02
N PHE A 237 -21.01 13.94 7.71
CA PHE A 237 -20.00 14.99 7.84
C PHE A 237 -19.41 15.39 6.48
N LEU A 238 -19.12 14.42 5.60
CA LEU A 238 -18.62 14.70 4.26
C LEU A 238 -19.63 15.50 3.43
N ILE A 239 -20.93 15.18 3.50
CA ILE A 239 -21.98 15.94 2.79
C ILE A 239 -22.03 17.39 3.28
N ILE A 240 -22.03 17.60 4.60
CA ILE A 240 -22.08 18.93 5.21
C ILE A 240 -20.82 19.73 4.84
N GLU A 241 -19.64 19.12 4.96
CA GLU A 241 -18.37 19.75 4.63
C GLU A 241 -18.34 20.16 3.15
N MET A 242 -18.66 19.24 2.23
CA MET A 242 -18.66 19.53 0.80
C MET A 242 -19.67 20.62 0.43
N PHE A 243 -20.84 20.64 1.07
CA PHE A 243 -21.82 21.72 0.89
C PHE A 243 -21.23 23.08 1.33
N LEU A 244 -20.63 23.16 2.52
CA LEU A 244 -20.04 24.40 3.03
C LEU A 244 -18.85 24.84 2.18
N MET A 245 -17.95 23.92 1.83
CA MET A 245 -16.81 24.17 0.95
C MET A 245 -17.25 24.76 -0.39
N LEU A 246 -18.19 24.12 -1.09
CA LEU A 246 -18.70 24.62 -2.36
C LEU A 246 -19.42 25.97 -2.24
N LYS A 247 -20.18 26.18 -1.15
CA LYS A 247 -20.84 27.45 -0.87
C LYS A 247 -19.81 28.59 -0.74
N PHE A 248 -18.77 28.42 0.06
CA PHE A 248 -17.77 29.46 0.29
C PHE A 248 -16.81 29.64 -0.89
N ILE A 249 -16.45 28.58 -1.61
CA ILE A 249 -15.66 28.66 -2.85
C ILE A 249 -16.39 29.50 -3.90
N LYS A 250 -17.72 29.32 -4.05
CA LYS A 250 -18.54 30.10 -5.00
C LYS A 250 -18.68 31.57 -4.62
N LEU A 251 -18.76 31.88 -3.32
CA LEU A 251 -18.78 33.27 -2.83
C LEU A 251 -17.42 33.97 -2.99
N GLY A 252 -16.34 33.19 -2.93
CA GLY A 252 -14.97 33.69 -2.98
C GLY A 252 -14.69 34.67 -1.82
N PRO A 253 -13.87 35.72 -2.05
CA PRO A 253 -13.50 36.66 -0.99
C PRO A 253 -14.67 37.52 -0.48
N SER A 254 -15.81 37.54 -1.18
CA SER A 254 -17.01 38.26 -0.75
C SER A 254 -17.64 37.68 0.52
N SER A 255 -17.24 36.47 0.93
CA SER A 255 -17.62 35.89 2.23
C SER A 255 -17.02 36.63 3.44
N LEU A 256 -16.03 37.50 3.20
CA LEU A 256 -15.30 38.24 4.24
C LEU A 256 -15.97 39.57 4.64
N HIS A 257 -16.99 40.03 3.92
CA HIS A 257 -17.75 41.26 4.20
C HIS A 257 -16.85 42.51 4.34
N LYS A 258 -15.99 42.76 3.34
CA LYS A 258 -15.02 43.89 3.35
C LYS A 258 -15.44 45.08 2.48
N GLY A 259 -16.59 45.00 1.81
CA GLY A 259 -17.13 46.05 0.93
C GLY A 259 -16.36 46.31 -0.36
N ARG A 260 -15.44 45.41 -0.76
CA ARG A 260 -14.50 45.63 -1.88
C ARG A 260 -14.41 44.46 -2.86
N TYR A 261 -15.25 43.44 -2.72
CA TYR A 261 -15.23 42.25 -3.56
C TYR A 261 -16.42 42.19 -4.51
N HIS A 262 -16.32 41.36 -5.55
CA HIS A 262 -17.24 41.31 -6.69
C HIS A 262 -18.72 41.31 -6.31
N PHE A 263 -19.14 40.44 -5.39
CA PHE A 263 -20.56 40.35 -5.00
C PHE A 263 -21.00 41.45 -4.03
N GLU A 264 -20.08 42.12 -3.33
CA GLU A 264 -20.37 43.25 -2.42
C GLU A 264 -20.55 44.56 -3.20
N ILE A 265 -19.73 44.78 -4.23
CA ILE A 265 -19.82 45.97 -5.10
C ILE A 265 -21.05 45.89 -5.99
N ALA A 266 -21.34 44.70 -6.55
CA ALA A 266 -22.47 44.50 -7.45
C ALA A 266 -23.84 44.64 -6.77
N THR A 267 -23.94 44.44 -5.46
CA THR A 267 -25.18 44.62 -4.69
C THR A 267 -25.43 46.05 -4.23
N GLY A 268 -24.57 47.00 -4.61
CA GLY A 268 -24.76 48.40 -4.26
C GLY A 268 -24.65 48.63 -2.75
N ALA A 269 -23.68 48.00 -2.08
CA ALA A 269 -23.21 48.45 -0.78
C ALA A 269 -22.58 49.84 -0.94
N SER A 270 -23.44 50.85 -1.08
CA SER A 270 -23.10 52.26 -0.94
C SER A 270 -22.52 52.45 0.46
N LEU A 271 -21.26 52.90 0.50
CA LEU A 271 -20.69 53.56 1.67
C LEU A 271 -21.58 54.71 2.15
#